data_AF-A0A524ADB0-F1
#
_entry.id   AF-A0A524ADB0-F1
#
_cell.length_a   1.000
_cell.length_b   1.000
_cell.length_c   1.000
_cell.angle_alpha   90.00
_cell.angle_beta   90.00
_cell.angle_gamma   90.00
#
_symmetry.space_group_name_H-M   'P 1'
#
loop_
_entity.id
_entity.type
_entity.pdbx_description
1 polymer ?
#
loop_
_entity_poly.entity_id
_entity_poly.type
_entity_poly.pdbx_seq_one_letter_code
_entity_poly.pdbx_strand_id
1 'polypeptide(L)'
;MSTRIAVQIDPKGLLIPRAAIREWLEQGVEVIKDKERIIIQPRSAPRTERERVLQILEASGLLVKPQWEPTSPPVSSTELAELAEKFSVGRPLSEIAIEEREERW
;
A
#
# COMPACT_ATOMS: atom_id res chain seq x y z
N MET A 1 8.13 -17.72 23.84
CA MET A 1 7.58 -17.66 25.22
C MET A 1 6.24 -16.95 25.18
N SER A 2 5.25 -17.39 25.95
CA SER A 2 3.94 -16.74 26.03
C SER A 2 3.84 -15.86 27.28
N THR A 3 3.63 -14.56 27.10
CA THR A 3 3.36 -13.62 28.20
C THR A 3 1.86 -13.47 28.38
N ARG A 4 1.36 -13.62 29.61
CA ARG A 4 -0.05 -13.37 29.92
C ARG A 4 -0.26 -11.88 30.16
N ILE A 5 -1.19 -11.29 29.43
CA ILE A 5 -1.57 -9.88 29.54
C ILE A 5 -3.04 -9.84 29.94
N ALA A 6 -3.38 -9.08 30.97
CA ALA A 6 -4.77 -8.81 31.30
C ALA A 6 -5.33 -7.78 30.32
N VAL A 7 -6.42 -8.15 29.64
CA VAL A 7 -7.14 -7.28 28.70
C VAL A 7 -8.56 -7.09 29.19
N GLN A 8 -9.15 -5.93 28.93
CA GLN A 8 -10.52 -5.61 29.32
C GLN A 8 -11.37 -5.46 28.06
N ILE A 9 -12.54 -6.08 28.05
CA ILE A 9 -13.54 -5.89 27.00
C ILE A 9 -14.64 -5.01 27.61
N ASP A 10 -15.00 -3.97 26.88
CA ASP A 10 -16.14 -3.11 27.19
C ASP A 10 -17.03 -2.93 25.93
N PRO A 11 -18.19 -2.26 26.03
CA PRO A 11 -19.07 -2.03 24.88
C PRO A 11 -18.45 -1.17 23.76
N LYS A 12 -17.35 -0.45 24.02
CA LYS A 12 -16.63 0.38 23.05
C LYS A 12 -15.51 -0.41 22.36
N GLY A 13 -14.98 -1.46 22.98
CA GLY A 13 -14.01 -2.36 22.37
C GLY A 13 -13.12 -3.13 23.35
N LEU A 14 -11.92 -3.49 22.85
CA LEU A 14 -10.88 -4.22 23.59
C LEU A 14 -9.79 -3.25 24.05
N LEU A 15 -9.58 -3.18 25.36
CA LEU A 15 -8.55 -2.37 26.01
C LEU A 15 -7.34 -3.23 26.37
N ILE A 16 -6.18 -2.86 25.82
CA ILE A 16 -4.90 -3.54 26.06
C ILE A 16 -3.95 -2.56 26.77
N PRO A 17 -3.35 -2.95 27.91
CA PRO A 17 -2.37 -2.11 28.59
C PRO A 17 -1.21 -1.74 27.67
N ARG A 18 -1.01 -0.44 27.44
CA ARG A 18 0.01 0.08 26.51
C ARG A 18 1.43 -0.39 26.87
N ALA A 19 1.71 -0.55 28.16
CA ALA A 19 3.00 -1.04 28.65
C ALA A 19 3.30 -2.48 28.20
N ALA A 20 2.26 -3.31 28.03
CA ALA A 20 2.41 -4.71 27.67
C ALA A 20 2.72 -4.93 26.18
N ILE A 21 2.47 -3.93 25.33
CA ILE A 21 2.70 -3.98 23.87
C ILE A 21 3.60 -2.85 23.38
N ARG A 22 4.43 -2.26 24.26
CA ARG A 22 5.25 -1.08 23.95
C ARG A 22 6.14 -1.29 22.72
N GLU A 23 6.85 -2.40 22.67
CA GLU A 23 7.74 -2.74 21.56
C GLU A 23 6.97 -2.90 20.23
N TRP A 24 5.75 -3.42 20.29
CA TRP A 24 4.90 -3.57 19.10
C TRP A 24 4.38 -2.21 18.60
N LEU A 25 4.18 -1.25 19.51
CA LEU A 25 3.76 0.10 19.12
C LEU A 25 4.86 0.86 18.38
N GLU A 26 6.13 0.59 18.69
CA GLU A 26 7.28 1.18 17.98
C GLU A 26 7.40 0.64 16.54
N GLN A 27 7.08 -0.64 16.34
CA GLN A 27 7.08 -1.30 15.03
C GLN A 27 5.77 -1.05 14.25
N GLY A 28 4.71 -0.69 14.96
CA GLY A 28 3.36 -0.62 14.45
C GLY A 28 2.63 -1.94 14.64
N VAL A 29 1.34 -1.85 14.96
CA VAL A 29 0.47 -3.01 15.23
C VAL A 29 -0.42 -3.28 14.04
N GLU A 30 -0.68 -4.56 13.75
CA GLU A 30 -1.66 -5.03 12.78
C GLU A 30 -2.73 -5.89 13.45
N VAL A 31 -3.95 -5.81 12.91
CA VAL A 31 -5.12 -6.55 13.41
C VAL A 31 -5.64 -7.43 12.28
N ILE A 32 -5.57 -8.74 12.48
CA ILE A 32 -6.02 -9.76 11.53
C ILE A 32 -7.28 -10.41 12.10
N LYS A 33 -8.33 -10.48 11.27
CA LYS A 33 -9.56 -11.21 11.60
C LYS A 33 -9.43 -12.62 11.03
N ASP A 34 -9.20 -13.58 11.90
CA ASP A 34 -9.28 -15.01 11.60
C ASP A 34 -10.70 -15.51 11.92
N LYS A 35 -11.10 -16.68 11.39
CA LYS A 35 -12.49 -17.18 11.51
C LYS A 35 -12.98 -17.28 12.95
N GLU A 36 -12.08 -17.56 13.89
CA GLU A 36 -12.43 -17.81 15.30
C GLU A 36 -11.81 -16.78 16.27
N ARG A 37 -10.96 -15.88 15.78
CA ARG A 37 -10.15 -15.02 16.65
C ARG A 37 -9.71 -13.73 15.98
N ILE A 38 -9.49 -12.71 16.80
CA ILE A 38 -8.80 -11.49 16.39
C ILE A 38 -7.34 -11.63 16.81
N ILE A 39 -6.44 -11.58 15.84
CA ILE A 39 -5.00 -11.64 16.08
C ILE A 39 -4.47 -10.21 16.02
N ILE A 40 -3.85 -9.77 17.12
CA ILE A 40 -3.14 -8.50 17.21
C ILE A 40 -1.67 -8.84 17.29
N GLN A 41 -0.89 -8.39 16.31
CA GLN A 41 0.53 -8.73 16.20
C GLN A 41 1.36 -7.51 15.78
N PRO A 42 2.68 -7.49 16.06
CA PRO A 42 3.56 -6.47 15.51
C PRO A 42 3.63 -6.63 14.00
N ARG A 43 3.74 -5.51 13.27
CA ARG A 43 3.88 -5.54 11.82
C ARG A 43 5.15 -6.29 11.43
N SER A 44 4.98 -7.21 10.49
CA SER A 44 6.04 -8.09 9.99
C SER A 44 7.17 -7.35 9.25
N ALA A 45 6.89 -6.16 8.72
CA ALA A 45 7.87 -5.30 8.08
C ALA A 45 7.88 -3.91 8.75
N PRO A 46 9.05 -3.37 9.11
CA PRO A 46 9.15 -1.97 9.47
C PRO A 46 8.67 -1.14 8.27
N ARG A 47 7.82 -0.14 8.51
CA ARG A 47 7.38 0.74 7.43
C ARG A 47 8.59 1.30 6.74
N THR A 48 8.70 1.06 5.43
CA THR A 48 9.70 1.72 4.62
C THR A 48 9.55 3.24 4.80
N GLU A 49 10.65 3.99 4.68
CA GLU A 49 10.61 5.44 4.79
C GLU A 49 9.55 6.04 3.84
N ARG A 50 9.41 5.43 2.66
CA ARG A 50 8.35 5.68 1.70
C ARG A 50 6.94 5.52 2.30
N GLU A 51 6.65 4.43 3.00
CA GLU A 51 5.34 4.22 3.64
C GLU A 51 5.06 5.22 4.77
N ARG A 52 6.10 5.69 5.48
CA ARG A 52 5.95 6.77 6.48
C ARG A 52 5.58 8.08 5.81
N VAL A 53 6.30 8.45 4.74
CA VAL A 53 6.02 9.66 3.95
C VAL A 53 4.60 9.62 3.39
N LEU A 54 4.18 8.49 2.81
CA LEU A 54 2.82 8.34 2.27
C LEU A 54 1.74 8.53 3.35
N GLN A 55 1.95 8.03 4.56
CA GLN A 55 0.99 8.24 5.64
C GLN A 55 0.93 9.70 6.12
N ILE A 56 2.07 10.39 6.21
CA ILE A 56 2.12 11.81 6.59
C ILE A 56 1.38 12.65 5.55
N LEU A 57 1.59 12.35 4.27
CA LEU A 57 0.89 13.00 3.17
C LEU A 57 -0.62 12.68 3.17
N GLU A 58 -1.03 11.45 3.48
CA GLU A 58 -2.44 11.09 3.63
C GLU A 58 -3.11 11.80 4.82
N ALA A 59 -2.44 11.85 5.97
CA ALA A 59 -2.94 12.51 7.19
C ALA A 59 -3.01 14.04 7.06
N SER A 60 -2.18 14.63 6.20
CA SER A 60 -2.22 16.06 5.87
C SER A 60 -3.19 16.40 4.74
N GLY A 61 -3.90 15.40 4.18
CA GLY A 61 -4.82 15.58 3.05
C GLY A 61 -4.12 15.88 1.72
N LEU A 62 -2.79 15.76 1.66
CA LEU A 62 -1.99 15.94 0.46
C LEU A 62 -1.99 14.69 -0.44
N LEU A 63 -2.35 13.54 0.12
CA LEU A 63 -2.71 12.35 -0.63
C LEU A 63 -4.15 11.97 -0.33
N VAL A 64 -4.95 11.89 -1.38
CA VAL A 64 -6.29 11.29 -1.31
C VAL A 64 -6.16 9.90 -1.91
N LYS A 65 -6.57 8.86 -1.17
CA LYS A 65 -6.78 7.56 -1.80
C LYS A 65 -7.84 7.74 -2.88
N PRO A 66 -7.52 7.52 -4.16
CA PRO A 66 -8.54 7.54 -5.19
C PRO A 66 -9.63 6.53 -4.83
N GLN A 67 -10.87 7.00 -4.67
CA GLN A 67 -12.02 6.14 -4.42
C GLN A 67 -12.54 5.45 -5.69
N TRP A 68 -11.87 5.64 -6.83
CA TRP A 68 -12.25 4.91 -8.03
C TRP A 68 -11.73 3.49 -7.90
N GLU A 69 -12.66 2.55 -7.71
CA GLU A 69 -12.43 1.17 -8.10
C GLU A 69 -12.02 1.16 -9.58
N PRO A 70 -11.04 0.34 -9.99
CA PRO A 70 -10.81 0.09 -11.40
C PRO A 70 -12.14 -0.40 -11.99
N THR A 71 -12.82 0.46 -12.75
CA THR A 71 -14.11 0.14 -13.36
C THR A 71 -13.94 -0.91 -14.47
N SER A 72 -12.69 -1.10 -14.90
CA SER A 72 -12.31 -2.06 -15.92
C SER A 72 -11.80 -3.35 -15.28
N PRO A 73 -12.24 -4.52 -15.75
CA PRO A 73 -11.62 -5.79 -15.38
C PRO A 73 -10.11 -5.76 -15.70
N PRO A 74 -9.29 -6.56 -15.02
CA PRO A 74 -7.89 -6.71 -15.36
C PRO A 74 -7.76 -7.05 -16.85
N VAL A 75 -6.98 -6.25 -17.59
CA VAL A 75 -6.78 -6.45 -19.02
C VAL A 75 -6.21 -7.84 -19.25
N SER A 76 -6.86 -8.62 -20.11
CA SER A 76 -6.42 -9.98 -20.43
C SER A 76 -5.08 -9.97 -21.15
N SER A 77 -4.33 -11.08 -21.07
CA SER A 77 -3.05 -11.21 -21.78
C SER A 77 -3.20 -11.07 -23.30
N THR A 78 -4.35 -11.46 -23.84
CA THR A 78 -4.72 -11.31 -25.25
C THR A 78 -4.95 -9.84 -25.62
N GLU A 79 -5.71 -9.10 -24.81
CA GLU A 79 -5.93 -7.65 -25.04
C GLU A 79 -4.62 -6.86 -24.92
N LEU A 80 -3.72 -7.26 -24.00
CA LEU A 80 -2.39 -6.66 -23.89
C LEU A 80 -1.53 -6.89 -25.13
N ALA A 81 -1.57 -8.10 -25.71
CA ALA A 81 -0.83 -8.42 -26.92
C ALA A 81 -1.33 -7.62 -28.13
N GLU A 82 -2.66 -7.51 -28.29
CA GLU A 82 -3.28 -6.70 -29.34
C GLU A 82 -2.99 -5.20 -29.17
N LEU A 83 -2.97 -4.72 -27.92
CA LEU A 83 -2.54 -3.35 -27.63
C LEU A 83 -1.08 -3.14 -28.05
N ALA A 84 -0.19 -4.03 -27.61
CA ALA A 84 1.23 -3.93 -27.92
C ALA A 84 1.48 -3.93 -29.43
N GLU A 85 0.75 -4.75 -30.20
CA GLU A 85 0.82 -4.75 -31.66
C GLU A 85 0.34 -3.41 -32.24
N LYS A 86 -0.80 -2.88 -31.80
CA LYS A 86 -1.30 -1.56 -32.25
C LYS A 86 -0.34 -0.41 -31.90
N PHE A 87 0.27 -0.46 -30.72
CA PHE A 87 1.24 0.54 -30.25
C PHE A 87 2.63 0.35 -30.86
N SER A 88 2.93 -0.81 -31.47
CA SER A 88 4.19 -1.05 -32.19
C SER A 88 4.23 -0.37 -33.57
N VAL A 89 3.09 0.16 -34.05
CA VAL A 89 3.01 0.90 -35.31
C VAL A 89 3.45 2.34 -35.07
N GLY A 90 4.74 2.59 -35.25
CA GLY A 90 5.35 3.91 -35.16
C GLY A 90 6.75 3.86 -34.56
N ARG A 91 7.48 4.98 -34.64
CA ARG A 91 8.73 5.10 -33.88
C ARG A 91 8.39 5.36 -32.41
N PRO A 92 9.10 4.73 -31.46
CA PRO A 92 8.94 5.04 -30.04
C PRO A 92 9.03 6.54 -29.80
N LEU A 93 8.13 7.07 -28.96
CA LEU A 93 8.16 8.48 -28.53
C LEU A 93 9.53 8.90 -27.96
N SER A 94 10.26 7.96 -27.37
CA SER A 94 11.64 8.17 -26.91
C SER A 94 12.61 8.49 -28.05
N GLU A 95 12.49 7.85 -29.22
CA GLU A 95 13.35 8.13 -30.37
C GLU A 95 13.03 9.50 -30.97
N ILE A 96 11.74 9.82 -31.12
CA ILE A 96 11.28 11.12 -31.63
C ILE A 96 11.76 12.25 -30.70
N ALA A 97 11.65 12.06 -29.38
CA ALA A 97 12.10 13.04 -28.40
C ALA A 97 13.63 13.21 -28.35
N ILE A 98 14.39 12.18 -28.70
CA ILE A 98 15.85 12.26 -28.81
C ILE A 98 16.24 13.02 -30.09
N GLU A 99 15.66 12.69 -31.24
CA GLU A 99 15.89 13.40 -32.50
C GLU A 99 15.54 14.89 -32.41
N GLU A 100 14.36 15.24 -31.89
CA GLU A 100 13.98 16.66 -31.73
C GLU A 100 14.93 17.45 -30.81
N ARG A 101 15.59 16.75 -29.88
CA ARG A 101 16.58 17.37 -28.99
C ARG A 101 17.92 17.56 -29.67
N GLU A 102 18.33 16.61 -30.51
CA GLU A 102 19.58 16.67 -31.28
C GLU A 102 19.50 17.65 -32.46
N GLU A 103 18.33 17.81 -33.10
CA GLU A 103 18.12 18.76 -34.22
C GLU A 103 18.01 20.23 -33.79
N ARG A 104 17.80 20.51 -32.50
CA ARG A 104 17.66 21.88 -31.96
C ARG A 104 18.99 22.52 -31.51
N TRP A 105 20.13 21.90 -31.80
CA TRP A 105 21.49 22.37 -31.51
C TRP A 105 22.32 22.40 -32.79
#